data_AF-A0A7D5MC80-F1
#
_entry.id   AF-A0A7D5MC80-F1
#
_cell.length_a   1.000
_cell.length_b   1.000
_cell.length_c   1.000
_cell.angle_alpha   90.00
_cell.angle_beta   90.00
_cell.angle_gamma   90.00
#
_symmetry.space_group_name_H-M   'P 1'
#
loop_
_entity.id
_entity.type
_entity.pdbx_description
1 polymer ?
#
loop_
_entity_poly.entity_id
_entity_poly.type
_entity_poly.pdbx_seq_one_letter_code
_entity_poly.pdbx_strand_id
1 'polypeptide(L)'
;MAEFLRIEPSYSSKDACRLVWKGTDEDEEHVVFMSKDEIDRLYDILSKNTTGQVELEDEFSAILVNSDITQFRLQDSTIFEVPTQVIKKHLEELRK
;
A
#
# COMPACT_ATOMS: atom_id res chain seq x y z
N MET A 1 2.11 -0.74 16.97
CA MET A 1 1.66 -1.12 15.60
C MET A 1 2.24 -0.10 14.67
N ALA A 2 2.80 -0.53 13.53
CA ALA A 2 3.42 0.42 12.60
C ALA A 2 2.35 1.34 12.01
N GLU A 3 2.65 2.63 11.93
CA GLU A 3 1.73 3.66 11.44
C GLU A 3 2.06 4.02 9.99
N PHE A 4 1.05 4.08 9.13
CA PHE A 4 1.25 4.50 7.75
C PHE A 4 1.78 5.93 7.70
N LEU A 5 2.92 6.12 7.01
CA LEU A 5 3.62 7.39 6.97
C LEU A 5 3.38 8.13 5.64
N ARG A 6 3.72 7.49 4.50
CA ARG A 6 3.64 8.11 3.17
C ARG A 6 3.81 7.10 2.03
N ILE A 7 3.46 7.54 0.81
CA ILE A 7 3.80 6.86 -0.44
C ILE A 7 4.90 7.66 -1.13
N GLU A 8 5.95 6.99 -1.56
CA GLU A 8 7.06 7.57 -2.30
C GLU A 8 7.23 6.88 -3.66
N PRO A 9 7.72 7.58 -4.69
CA PRO A 9 8.20 6.92 -5.90
C PRO A 9 9.37 6.00 -5.57
N SER A 10 9.44 4.86 -6.24
CA SER A 10 10.56 3.94 -6.09
C SER A 10 11.81 4.50 -6.78
N TYR A 11 12.97 4.27 -6.17
CA TYR A 11 14.26 4.57 -6.81
C TYR A 11 14.61 3.58 -7.93
N SER A 12 14.03 2.37 -7.90
CA SER A 12 14.37 1.29 -8.83
C SER A 12 13.58 1.33 -10.15
N SER A 13 12.40 1.97 -10.15
CA SER A 13 11.57 2.12 -11.34
C SER A 13 10.75 3.39 -11.25
N LYS A 14 10.69 4.15 -12.35
CA LYS A 14 9.93 5.41 -12.43
C LYS A 14 8.43 5.25 -12.16
N ASP A 15 7.93 4.02 -12.33
CA ASP A 15 6.51 3.72 -12.23
C ASP A 15 6.15 2.83 -11.03
N ALA A 16 7.14 2.40 -10.23
CA ALA A 16 6.90 1.67 -8.98
C ALA A 16 6.84 2.64 -7.80
N CYS A 17 6.17 2.24 -6.72
CA CYS A 17 6.07 3.03 -5.49
C CYS A 17 6.42 2.22 -4.26
N ARG A 18 6.72 2.96 -3.20
CA ARG A 18 7.06 2.45 -1.89
C ARG A 18 6.08 3.04 -0.90
N LEU A 19 5.35 2.18 -0.21
CA LEU A 19 4.53 2.58 0.92
C LEU A 19 5.38 2.40 2.16
N VAL A 20 5.47 3.44 2.97
CA VAL A 20 6.33 3.48 4.16
C VAL A 20 5.46 3.51 5.40
N TRP A 21 5.73 2.61 6.34
CA TRP A 21 5.16 2.60 7.68
C TRP A 21 6.27 2.87 8.69
N LYS A 22 6.00 3.74 9.65
CA LYS A 22 6.88 3.96 10.80
C LYS A 22 6.61 2.89 11.84
N GLY A 23 7.64 2.17 12.24
CA GLY A 23 7.61 1.18 13.31
C GLY A 23 7.39 1.80 14.69
N THR A 24 7.49 0.97 15.72
CA THR A 24 7.30 1.44 17.11
C THR A 24 8.54 2.15 17.64
N ASP A 25 9.71 1.83 17.11
CA ASP A 25 10.98 2.51 17.35
C ASP A 25 11.23 3.60 16.29
N GLU A 26 11.90 4.69 16.68
CA GLU A 26 12.09 5.87 15.80
C GLU A 26 12.90 5.57 14.54
N ASP A 27 13.77 4.56 14.58
CA ASP A 27 14.63 4.14 13.47
C ASP A 27 14.06 2.97 12.66
N GLU A 28 12.89 2.44 13.05
CA GLU A 28 12.27 1.32 12.33
C GLU A 28 11.32 1.84 11.25
N GLU A 29 11.61 1.53 9.99
CA GLU A 29 10.71 1.76 8.85
C GLU A 29 10.42 0.44 8.15
N HIS A 30 9.14 0.19 7.91
CA HIS A 30 8.67 -0.93 7.10
C HIS A 30 8.27 -0.41 5.72
N VAL A 31 8.74 -1.06 4.67
CA VAL A 31 8.50 -0.63 3.30
C VAL A 31 7.83 -1.74 2.51
N VAL A 32 6.67 -1.43 1.92
CA VAL A 32 6.03 -2.30 0.92
C VAL A 32 6.30 -1.72 -0.45
N PHE A 33 6.96 -2.51 -1.28
CA PHE A 33 7.19 -2.17 -2.68
C PHE A 33 5.97 -2.59 -3.49
N MET A 34 5.53 -1.70 -4.37
CA MET A 34 4.47 -1.98 -5.32
C MET A 34 4.88 -1.61 -6.74
N SER A 35 4.64 -2.51 -7.69
CA SER A 35 4.80 -2.28 -9.11
C SER A 35 3.70 -1.35 -9.65
N LYS A 36 3.91 -0.83 -10.86
CA LYS A 36 2.93 0.05 -11.52
C LYS A 36 1.56 -0.62 -11.62
N ASP A 37 1.54 -1.86 -12.11
CA ASP A 37 0.32 -2.64 -12.31
C ASP A 37 -0.45 -2.87 -11.00
N GLU A 38 0.26 -3.12 -9.90
CA GLU A 38 -0.36 -3.30 -8.58
C GLU A 38 -0.98 -2.00 -8.07
N ILE A 39 -0.28 -0.87 -8.25
CA ILE A 39 -0.79 0.46 -7.87
C ILE A 39 -2.00 0.83 -8.74
N ASP A 40 -1.97 0.54 -10.03
CA ASP A 40 -3.09 0.73 -10.95
C ASP A 40 -4.31 -0.09 -10.53
N ARG A 41 -4.13 -1.37 -10.17
CA ARG A 41 -5.21 -2.22 -9.65
C ARG A 41 -5.76 -1.72 -8.32
N LEU A 42 -4.89 -1.36 -7.39
CA LEU A 42 -5.30 -0.81 -6.09
C LEU A 42 -6.09 0.48 -6.27
N TYR A 43 -5.61 1.37 -7.13
CA TYR A 43 -6.29 2.63 -7.44
C TYR A 43 -7.65 2.40 -8.11
N ASP A 44 -7.77 1.45 -9.03
CA ASP A 44 -9.04 1.11 -9.67
C ASP A 44 -10.10 0.71 -8.64
N ILE A 45 -9.75 -0.19 -7.70
CA ILE A 45 -10.63 -0.64 -6.61
C ILE A 45 -11.07 0.54 -5.73
N LEU A 46 -10.11 1.39 -5.32
CA LEU A 46 -10.35 2.55 -4.45
C LEU A 46 -11.15 3.66 -5.14
N SER A 47 -10.94 3.87 -6.44
CA SER A 47 -11.64 4.88 -7.23
C SER A 47 -13.12 4.52 -7.41
N LYS A 48 -13.41 3.23 -7.56
CA LYS A 48 -14.76 2.67 -7.65
C LYS A 48 -15.49 2.57 -6.30
N ASN A 49 -14.79 2.86 -5.18
CA ASN A 49 -15.28 2.64 -3.82
C ASN A 49 -15.79 1.21 -3.59
N THR A 50 -15.11 0.23 -4.19
CA THR A 50 -15.43 -1.20 -4.08
C THR A 50 -14.46 -1.90 -3.15
N THR A 51 -14.84 -3.08 -2.66
CA THR A 51 -13.92 -3.99 -1.97
C THR A 51 -13.19 -4.88 -2.97
N GLY A 52 -11.98 -5.29 -2.67
CA GLY A 52 -11.21 -6.16 -3.55
C GLY A 52 -9.90 -6.64 -2.96
N GLN A 53 -9.17 -7.43 -3.74
CA GLN A 53 -7.85 -7.93 -3.39
C GLN A 53 -6.87 -7.62 -4.52
N VAL A 54 -5.66 -7.20 -4.16
CA VAL A 54 -4.52 -7.08 -5.08
C VAL A 54 -3.44 -8.05 -4.60
N GLU A 55 -3.14 -9.05 -5.41
CA GLU A 55 -1.98 -9.93 -5.19
C GLU A 55 -0.71 -9.21 -5.64
N LEU A 56 0.34 -9.29 -4.84
CA LEU A 56 1.65 -8.72 -5.17
C LEU A 56 2.52 -9.72 -5.93
N GLU A 57 3.54 -9.22 -6.62
CA GLU A 57 4.46 -9.98 -7.47
C GLU A 57 5.21 -11.11 -6.74
N ASP A 58 5.33 -11.04 -5.42
CA ASP A 58 5.96 -12.08 -4.61
C ASP A 58 5.07 -13.31 -4.39
N GLU A 59 3.82 -13.31 -4.89
CA GLU A 59 2.80 -14.37 -4.76
C GLU A 59 2.37 -14.72 -3.32
N PHE A 60 3.09 -14.22 -2.30
CA PHE A 60 2.79 -14.44 -0.88
C PHE A 60 2.11 -13.23 -0.24
N SER A 61 2.33 -12.03 -0.77
CA SER A 61 1.77 -10.81 -0.22
C SER A 61 0.48 -10.40 -0.96
N ALA A 62 -0.46 -9.84 -0.22
CA ALA A 62 -1.73 -9.39 -0.75
C ALA A 62 -2.26 -8.16 -0.01
N ILE A 63 -2.92 -7.28 -0.78
CA ILE A 63 -3.61 -6.11 -0.26
C ILE A 63 -5.11 -6.38 -0.31
N LEU A 64 -5.77 -6.34 0.84
CA LEU A 64 -7.21 -6.48 0.97
C LEU A 64 -7.82 -5.11 1.21
N VAL A 65 -8.63 -4.66 0.26
CA VAL A 65 -9.32 -3.38 0.33
C VAL A 65 -10.74 -3.62 0.81
N ASN A 66 -11.07 -3.13 2.00
CA ASN A 66 -12.44 -3.04 2.49
C ASN A 66 -12.95 -1.59 2.40
N SER A 67 -14.20 -1.37 2.80
CA SER A 67 -14.81 -0.03 2.78
C SER A 67 -14.11 0.95 3.73
N ASP A 68 -13.66 0.47 4.89
CA ASP A 68 -13.10 1.32 5.95
C ASP A 68 -11.57 1.18 6.08
N ILE A 69 -11.08 -0.06 6.03
CA ILE A 69 -9.67 -0.42 6.25
C ILE A 69 -9.11 -1.19 5.06
N THR A 70 -7.92 -0.77 4.62
CA THR A 70 -7.08 -1.54 3.70
C THR A 70 -6.01 -2.27 4.52
N GLN A 71 -5.92 -3.58 4.33
CA GLN A 71 -4.93 -4.44 4.98
C GLN A 71 -3.84 -4.85 3.97
N PHE A 72 -2.58 -4.71 4.35
CA PHE A 72 -1.43 -5.20 3.62
C PHE A 72 -0.91 -6.43 4.36
N ARG A 73 -1.11 -7.61 3.79
CA ARG A 73 -0.61 -8.87 4.33
C ARG A 73 0.66 -9.23 3.60
N LEU A 74 1.78 -9.28 4.32
CA LEU A 74 3.09 -9.56 3.74
C LEU A 74 3.53 -10.99 4.05
N GLN A 75 4.49 -11.49 3.27
CA GLN A 75 5.04 -12.85 3.38
C GLN A 75 5.44 -13.25 4.83
N ASP A 76 6.00 -12.32 5.62
CA ASP A 76 6.50 -12.59 6.97
C ASP A 76 5.41 -12.63 8.06
N SER A 77 4.14 -12.85 7.69
CA SER A 77 2.96 -12.72 8.56
C SER A 77 2.75 -11.30 9.11
N THR A 78 3.48 -10.32 8.59
CA THR A 78 3.31 -8.92 8.92
C THR A 78 2.02 -8.40 8.29
N ILE A 79 1.18 -7.77 9.11
CA ILE A 79 -0.07 -7.16 8.66
C ILE A 79 0.01 -5.66 8.99
N PHE A 80 -0.10 -4.83 7.96
CA PHE A 80 -0.29 -3.40 8.14
C PHE A 80 -1.72 -3.01 7.81
N GLU A 81 -2.31 -2.17 8.65
CA GLU A 81 -3.66 -1.67 8.46
C GLU A 81 -3.62 -0.16 8.32
N VAL A 82 -4.44 0.36 7.41
CA VAL A 82 -4.52 1.78 7.16
C VAL A 82 -5.94 2.12 6.71
N PRO A 83 -6.52 3.24 7.14
CA PRO A 83 -7.81 3.66 6.63
C PRO A 83 -7.81 3.77 5.11
N THR A 84 -8.79 3.17 4.46
CA THR A 84 -8.88 3.10 2.99
C THR A 84 -8.86 4.47 2.34
N GLN A 85 -9.48 5.46 2.99
CA GLN A 85 -9.49 6.86 2.55
C GLN A 85 -8.10 7.51 2.57
N VAL A 86 -7.23 7.13 3.52
CA VAL A 86 -5.86 7.67 3.62
C VAL A 86 -5.03 7.20 2.42
N ILE A 87 -5.08 5.90 2.09
CA ILE A 87 -4.38 5.37 0.92
C ILE A 87 -4.89 5.98 -0.38
N LYS A 88 -6.22 6.07 -0.53
CA LYS A 88 -6.83 6.69 -1.71
C LYS A 88 -6.30 8.10 -1.95
N LYS A 89 -6.30 8.94 -0.90
CA LYS A 89 -5.81 10.32 -0.99
C LYS A 89 -4.35 10.38 -1.43
N HIS A 90 -3.47 9.56 -0.84
CA HIS A 90 -2.05 9.55 -1.20
C HIS A 90 -1.82 9.07 -2.64
N LEU A 91 -2.58 8.08 -3.10
CA LEU A 91 -2.50 7.60 -4.49
C LEU A 91 -3.00 8.66 -5.49
N GLU A 92 -4.03 9.43 -5.14
CA GLU A 92 -4.52 10.55 -5.95
C GLU A 92 -3.47 11.68 -6.03
N GLU A 93 -2.77 11.97 -4.92
CA GLU A 93 -1.70 12.97 -4.88
C GLU A 93 -0.47 12.55 -5.69
N LEU A 94 -0.12 11.27 -5.67
CA LEU A 94 0.98 10.71 -6.45
C LEU A 94 0.73 10.79 -7.98
N ARG A 95 -0.53 10.68 -8.41
CA ARG A 95 -0.93 10.65 -9.83
C ARG A 95 -1.20 12.02 -10.45
N LYS A 96 -1.22 13.09 -9.65
CA LYS A 96 -1.40 14.47 -10.14
C LYS A 96 -0.16 14.98 -10.85
#